data_AF-A0A947DDZ1-F1
#
_entry.id   AF-A0A947DDZ1-F1
#
_cell.length_a   1.000
_cell.length_b   1.000
_cell.length_c   1.000
_cell.angle_alpha   90.00
_cell.angle_beta   90.00
_cell.angle_gamma   90.00
#
_symmetry.space_group_name_H-M   'P 1'
#
loop_
_entity.id
_entity.type
_entity.pdbx_description
1 polymer ?
#
loop_
_entity_poly.entity_id
_entity_poly.type
_entity_poly.pdbx_seq_one_letter_code
_entity_poly.pdbx_strand_id
1 'polypeptide(L)' 'MTKLEKLTQVLEDGGWHSTGELVEKVGHRFSATIHQAVKDQDWQVEKRRHDAKTFEYRLSTKIRQN' A
#
# COMPACT_ATOMS: atom_id res chain seq x y z
N MET A 1 2.44 -16.77 2.51
CA MET A 1 2.00 -15.43 2.08
C MET A 1 2.95 -14.36 2.63
N THR A 2 3.66 -13.66 1.77
CA THR A 2 4.59 -12.57 2.09
C THR A 2 3.82 -11.29 2.42
N LYS A 3 4.50 -10.32 3.03
CA LYS A 3 3.92 -8.99 3.29
C LYS A 3 3.56 -8.27 1.99
N LEU A 4 4.33 -8.47 0.92
CA LEU A 4 4.08 -7.89 -0.39
C LEU A 4 2.80 -8.46 -1.02
N GLU A 5 2.60 -9.78 -0.92
CA GLU A 5 1.36 -10.42 -1.37
C GLU A 5 0.15 -9.91 -0.59
N LYS A 6 0.27 -9.78 0.74
CA LYS A 6 -0.80 -9.22 1.58
C LYS A 6 -1.10 -7.77 1.21
N LEU A 7 -0.07 -6.94 1.06
CA LEU A 7 -0.21 -5.55 0.63
C LEU A 7 -0.87 -5.45 -0.75
N THR A 8 -0.50 -6.36 -1.65
CA THR A 8 -1.10 -6.45 -2.99
C THR A 8 -2.59 -6.73 -2.89
N GLN A 9 -3.00 -7.74 -2.12
CA GLN A 9 -4.43 -8.06 -1.95
C GLN A 9 -5.24 -6.94 -1.30
N VAL A 10 -4.63 -6.15 -0.42
CA VAL A 10 -5.33 -5.02 0.18
C VAL A 10 -5.51 -3.90 -0.84
N LEU A 11 -4.43 -3.51 -1.54
CA LEU A 11 -4.46 -2.33 -2.41
C LEU A 11 -4.93 -2.61 -3.85
N GLU A 12 -5.15 -3.88 -4.24
CA GLU A 12 -5.61 -4.23 -5.60
C GLU A 12 -7.04 -3.79 -5.89
N ASP A 13 -7.84 -3.51 -4.86
CA ASP A 13 -9.18 -2.94 -4.99
C ASP A 13 -9.16 -1.49 -5.52
N GLY A 14 -7.97 -0.87 -5.57
CA GLY A 14 -7.79 0.51 -5.98
C GLY A 14 -8.45 1.52 -5.05
N GLY A 15 -8.73 1.14 -3.80
CA GLY A 15 -9.32 1.96 -2.76
C GLY A 15 -8.30 2.70 -1.91
N TRP A 16 -8.79 3.55 -1.01
CA TRP A 16 -7.98 4.19 0.03
C TRP A 16 -8.03 3.37 1.31
N HIS A 17 -6.87 2.99 1.83
CA HIS A 17 -6.73 2.20 3.06
C HIS A 17 -5.99 2.97 4.13
N SER A 18 -6.53 2.93 5.35
CA SER A 18 -5.93 3.59 6.49
C SER A 18 -4.65 2.89 6.97
N THR A 19 -3.77 3.62 7.64
CA THR A 19 -2.62 3.03 8.35
C THR A 19 -3.04 1.88 9.26
N GLY A 20 -4.17 2.01 9.98
CA GLY A 20 -4.66 0.97 10.89
C GLY A 20 -4.98 -0.33 10.16
N GLU A 21 -5.73 -0.23 9.07
CA GLU A 21 -6.09 -1.37 8.24
C GLU A 21 -4.85 -2.07 7.64
N LEU A 22 -3.89 -1.29 7.15
CA LEU A 22 -2.64 -1.83 6.60
C LEU A 22 -1.79 -2.52 7.68
N VAL A 23 -1.75 -1.97 8.89
CA VAL A 23 -1.06 -2.59 10.03
C VAL A 23 -1.75 -3.89 10.43
N GLU A 24 -3.08 -3.95 10.44
CA GLU A 24 -3.83 -5.15 10.78
C GLU A 24 -3.67 -6.26 9.73
N LYS A 25 -3.80 -5.92 8.45
CA LYS A 25 -3.76 -6.91 7.36
C LYS A 25 -2.33 -7.31 6.96
N VAL A 26 -1.41 -6.35 6.90
CA VAL A 26 -0.02 -6.55 6.39
C VAL A 26 1.01 -6.59 7.52
N GLY A 27 0.75 -5.90 8.64
CA GLY A 27 1.64 -5.80 9.79
C GLY A 27 2.33 -4.43 9.91
N HIS A 28 2.95 -4.18 11.07
CA HIS A 28 3.65 -2.91 11.38
C HIS A 28 4.74 -2.48 10.39
N ARG A 29 5.23 -3.38 9.54
CA ARG A 29 6.25 -3.09 8.51
C ARG A 29 5.66 -2.85 7.11
N PHE A 30 4.36 -2.60 6.99
CA PHE A 30 3.71 -2.34 5.70
C PHE A 30 4.37 -1.18 4.94
N SER A 31 4.86 -0.13 5.63
CA SER A 31 5.55 1.01 5.02
C SER A 31 6.84 0.62 4.30
N ALA A 32 7.63 -0.28 4.89
CA ALA A 32 8.83 -0.83 4.24
C ALA A 32 8.45 -1.69 3.03
N THR A 33 7.34 -2.41 3.11
CA THR A 33 6.80 -3.19 1.98
C THR A 33 6.32 -2.29 0.84
N ILE A 34 5.65 -1.17 1.14
CA ILE A 34 5.30 -0.15 0.13
C ILE A 34 6.56 0.35 -0.56
N HIS A 35 7.58 0.74 0.20
CA HIS A 35 8.83 1.23 -0.37
C HIS A 35 9.51 0.19 -1.29
N GLN A 36 9.51 -1.08 -0.89
CA GLN A 36 10.01 -2.16 -1.73
C GLN A 36 9.18 -2.33 -3.01
N ALA A 37 7.85 -2.26 -2.91
CA ALA A 37 6.95 -2.41 -4.05
C ALA A 37 7.10 -1.24 -5.05
N VAL A 38 7.24 -0.02 -4.56
CA VAL A 38 7.52 1.16 -5.39
C VAL A 38 8.85 1.00 -6.12
N LYS A 39 9.87 0.46 -5.43
CA LYS A 39 11.23 0.31 -5.98
C LYS A 39 11.37 -0.85 -6.97
N ASP A 40 10.81 -2.02 -6.65
CA ASP A 40 11.05 -3.26 -7.41
C ASP A 40 9.94 -3.59 -8.40
N GLN A 41 8.73 -3.06 -8.19
CA GLN A 41 7.53 -3.43 -8.95
C GLN A 41 6.89 -2.26 -9.68
N ASP A 42 7.54 -1.08 -9.70
CA ASP A 42 7.03 0.15 -10.31
C ASP A 42 5.61 0.52 -9.82
N TRP A 43 5.32 0.28 -8.55
CA TRP A 43 4.03 0.66 -7.97
C TRP A 43 3.96 2.18 -7.79
N GLN A 44 2.83 2.76 -8.20
CA GLN A 44 2.48 4.13 -7.80
C GLN A 44 1.54 4.08 -6.61
N VAL A 45 2.09 4.32 -5.42
CA VAL A 45 1.31 4.43 -4.19
C VAL A 45 1.10 5.90 -3.85
N GLU A 46 -0.15 6.32 -3.82
CA GLU A 46 -0.53 7.63 -3.33
C GLU A 46 -0.69 7.58 -1.80
N LYS A 47 -0.26 8.65 -1.13
CA LYS A 47 -0.43 8.85 0.30
C LYS A 47 -1.16 10.16 0.52
N ARG A 48 -2.29 10.13 1.21
CA ARG A 48 -3.03 11.33 1.62
C ARG A 48 -3.23 11.39 3.12
N ARG A 49 -3.44 12.59 3.64
CA ARG A 49 -3.84 12.80 5.02
C ARG A 49 -5.36 12.69 5.09
N HIS A 50 -5.88 11.77 5.91
CA HIS A 50 -7.32 11.60 6.11
C HIS A 50 -7.82 12.46 7.28
N ASP A 51 -7.07 12.47 8.40
CA ASP A 51 -7.34 13.34 9.54
C ASP A 51 -6.04 13.91 10.16
N ALA A 52 -6.17 14.63 11.29
CA ALA A 52 -5.03 15.25 11.96
C ALA A 52 -3.92 14.25 12.36
N LYS A 53 -4.22 12.95 12.49
CA LYS A 53 -3.32 11.91 13.00
C LYS A 53 -3.16 10.72 12.05
N THR A 54 -4.04 10.54 11.07
CA THR A 54 -4.05 9.37 10.19
C THR A 54 -3.76 9.70 8.73
N PHE A 55 -3.16 8.71 8.07
CA PHE A 55 -2.89 8.72 6.65
C PHE A 55 -3.61 7.55 5.99
N GLU A 56 -3.94 7.75 4.74
CA GLU A 56 -4.46 6.72 3.85
C GLU A 56 -3.52 6.52 2.68
N TYR A 57 -3.52 5.29 2.17
CA TYR A 57 -2.69 4.86 1.07
C TYR A 57 -3.56 4.19 0.02
N ARG A 58 -3.25 4.43 -1.25
CA ARG A 58 -3.94 3.84 -2.39
C ARG A 58 -2.92 3.44 -3.44
N LEU A 59 -3.16 2.32 -4.12
CA LEU A 59 -2.43 1.99 -5.35
C LEU A 59 -3.11 2.68 -6.53
N SER A 60 -2.45 3.70 -7.07
CA SER A 60 -2.96 4.54 -8.15
C SER A 60 -2.89 3.84 -9.50
N THR A 61 -1.77 3.19 -9.75
CA THR A 61 -1.52 2.40 -10.97
C THR A 61 -0.37 1.44 -10.69
N LYS A 62 -0.57 0.15 -10.98
CA LYS A 62 0.56 -0.71 -11.34
C LYS A 62 0.84 -0.41 -12.79
N ILE A 63 2.00 0.16 -13.10
CA ILE A 63 2.42 0.18 -14.50
C ILE A 63 2.62 -1.30 -14.86
N ARG A 64 1.63 -1.90 -15.53
CA ARG A 64 1.83 -3.17 -16.21
C ARG A 64 2.92 -2.88 -17.24
N GLN A 65 4.15 -3.32 -16.95
CA GLN A 65 5.18 -3.45 -17.97
C GLN A 65 4.57 -4.38 -19.04
N ASN A 66 4.18 -3.79 -20.16
CA ASN A 66 3.69 -4.47 -21.35
C ASN A 66 4.87 -4.84 -22.24
#